data_AF-A0A2T2RPB9-F1
#
_entry.id   AF-A0A2T2RPB9-F1
#
_cell.length_a   1.000
_cell.length_b   1.000
_cell.length_c   1.000
_cell.angle_alpha   90.00
_cell.angle_beta   90.00
_cell.angle_gamma   90.00
#
_symmetry.space_group_name_H-M   'P 1'
#
loop_
_entity.id
_entity.type
_entity.pdbx_description
1 polymer ?
#
loop_
_entity_poly.entity_id
_entity_poly.type
_entity_poly.pdbx_seq_one_letter_code
_entity_poly.pdbx_strand_id
1 'polypeptide(L)'
;MSQFADLLQQAISLTGTISNPNIPPSLEQTLQQETEQARTTCRNQGERSPDCAVAWDIVEELQAEKAHRRQTKALYCEQHPEAPECLIYDF
;
A
#
# COMPACT_ATOMS: atom_id res chain seq x y z
N MET A 1 17.90 -5.41 5.27
CA MET A 1 16.80 -4.84 4.46
C MET A 1 15.83 -5.91 3.95
N SER A 2 16.19 -7.20 3.86
CA SER A 2 15.28 -8.28 3.38
C SER A 2 14.22 -8.74 4.38
N GLN A 3 14.50 -8.64 5.69
CA GLN A 3 13.61 -9.21 6.73
C GLN A 3 12.24 -8.52 6.83
N PHE A 4 12.13 -7.25 6.41
CA PHE A 4 10.85 -6.52 6.41
C PHE A 4 9.91 -6.98 5.29
N ALA A 5 10.45 -7.30 4.11
CA ALA A 5 9.67 -7.90 3.03
C ALA A 5 9.21 -9.32 3.39
N ASP A 6 10.06 -10.09 4.08
CA ASP A 6 9.72 -11.43 4.56
C ASP A 6 8.63 -11.42 5.64
N LEU A 7 8.61 -10.39 6.52
CA LEU A 7 7.55 -10.21 7.51
C LEU A 7 6.21 -9.82 6.87
N LEU A 8 6.22 -8.99 5.83
CA LEU A 8 5.02 -8.68 5.03
C LEU A 8 4.47 -9.93 4.32
N GLN A 9 5.34 -10.77 3.77
CA GLN A 9 4.93 -12.02 3.12
C GLN A 9 4.31 -13.03 4.10
N GLN A 10 4.79 -13.05 5.35
CA GLN A 10 4.22 -13.89 6.41
C GLN A 10 2.88 -13.36 6.94
N ALA A 11 2.71 -12.03 7.05
CA ALA A 11 1.45 -11.42 7.46
C ALA A 11 0.31 -11.68 6.44
N ILE A 12 0.62 -11.64 5.15
CA ILE A 12 -0.34 -11.92 4.06
C ILE A 12 -0.86 -13.38 4.11
N SER A 13 -0.08 -14.32 4.66
CA SER A 13 -0.47 -15.74 4.73
C SER A 13 -1.49 -16.07 5.82
N LEU A 14 -1.69 -15.18 6.80
CA LEU A 14 -2.56 -15.45 7.96
C LEU A 14 -3.97 -14.87 7.83
N THR A 15 -4.20 -13.90 6.93
CA THR A 15 -5.52 -13.30 6.70
C THR A 15 -6.10 -13.81 5.38
N GLY A 16 -6.69 -14.99 5.42
CA GLY A 16 -7.44 -15.53 4.29
C GLY A 16 -8.72 -14.73 4.03
N THR A 17 -8.72 -13.89 3.00
CA THR A 17 -9.95 -13.51 2.26
C THR A 17 -9.66 -13.38 0.76
N ILE A 18 -10.20 -14.35 0.02
CA ILE A 18 -10.63 -14.33 -1.39
C ILE A 18 -9.99 -13.24 -2.28
N SER A 19 -8.86 -13.56 -2.88
CA SER A 19 -8.46 -13.00 -4.19
C SER A 19 -7.80 -14.11 -4.99
N ASN A 20 -8.08 -14.18 -6.28
CA ASN A 20 -7.51 -15.14 -7.21
C ASN A 20 -5.98 -15.24 -6.96
N PRO A 21 -5.42 -16.43 -6.65
CA PRO A 21 -4.02 -16.57 -6.22
C PRO A 21 -2.97 -16.17 -7.29
N ASN A 22 -3.41 -15.68 -8.44
CA ASN A 22 -2.58 -15.32 -9.60
C ASN A 22 -2.46 -13.81 -9.86
N ILE A 23 -3.12 -12.92 -9.09
CA ILE A 23 -3.03 -11.46 -9.30
C ILE A 23 -2.57 -10.79 -8.00
N PRO A 24 -1.41 -10.12 -7.97
CA PRO A 24 -0.98 -9.39 -6.79
C PRO A 24 -1.92 -8.21 -6.50
N PRO A 25 -2.19 -7.89 -5.23
CA PRO A 25 -3.04 -6.76 -4.86
C PRO A 25 -2.44 -5.45 -5.37
N SER A 26 -3.31 -4.50 -5.75
CA SER A 26 -2.88 -3.14 -6.08
C SER A 26 -2.41 -2.40 -4.83
N LEU A 27 -1.59 -1.36 -5.01
CA LEU A 27 -1.11 -0.53 -3.89
C LEU A 27 -2.27 0.06 -3.07
N GLU A 28 -3.36 0.47 -3.74
CA GLU A 28 -4.59 0.89 -3.08
C GLU A 28 -5.23 -0.21 -2.21
N GLN A 29 -5.30 -1.44 -2.70
CA GLN A 29 -5.86 -2.56 -1.95
C GLN A 29 -4.99 -2.89 -0.74
N THR A 30 -3.67 -2.93 -0.91
CA THR A 30 -2.73 -3.12 0.20
C THR A 30 -2.86 -2.01 1.23
N LEU A 31 -2.94 -0.74 0.82
CA LEU A 31 -3.11 0.38 1.74
C LEU A 31 -4.40 0.26 2.57
N GLN A 32 -5.50 -0.17 1.95
CA GLN A 32 -6.76 -0.41 2.66
C GLN A 32 -6.63 -1.54 3.68
N GLN A 33 -6.01 -2.65 3.29
CA GLN A 33 -5.76 -3.79 4.18
C GLN A 33 -4.89 -3.40 5.37
N GLU A 34 -3.76 -2.73 5.14
CA GLU A 34 -2.84 -2.32 6.21
C GLU A 34 -3.47 -1.26 7.13
N THR A 35 -4.33 -0.38 6.61
CA THR A 35 -5.08 0.57 7.45
C THR A 35 -6.02 -0.16 8.40
N GLU A 36 -6.71 -1.20 7.94
CA GLU A 36 -7.60 -2.00 8.77
C GLU A 36 -6.84 -2.89 9.77
N GLN A 37 -5.68 -3.40 9.37
CA GLN A 37 -4.76 -4.09 10.27
C GLN A 37 -4.23 -3.15 11.34
N ALA A 38 -3.76 -1.95 11.01
CA ALA A 38 -3.29 -0.95 11.97
C ALA A 38 -4.37 -0.62 13.01
N ARG A 39 -5.61 -0.38 12.57
CA ARG A 39 -6.75 -0.17 13.49
C ARG A 39 -6.99 -1.37 14.41
N THR A 40 -6.93 -2.58 13.86
CA THR A 40 -7.12 -3.82 14.64
C THR A 40 -6.01 -4.02 15.65
N THR A 41 -4.76 -3.79 15.26
CA THR A 41 -3.58 -3.87 16.14
C THR A 41 -3.68 -2.85 17.26
N CYS A 42 -4.00 -1.58 16.97
CA CYS A 42 -4.20 -0.55 17.98
C CYS A 42 -5.35 -0.88 18.94
N ARG A 43 -6.45 -1.45 18.44
CA ARG A 43 -7.58 -1.88 19.31
C ARG A 43 -7.20 -3.04 20.22
N ASN A 44 -6.40 -3.99 19.74
CA ASN A 44 -6.05 -5.20 20.48
C ASN A 44 -4.89 -4.98 21.45
N GLN A 45 -3.89 -4.20 21.05
CA GLN A 45 -2.65 -3.99 21.81
C GLN A 45 -2.64 -2.67 22.59
N GLY A 46 -3.58 -1.78 22.30
CA GLY A 46 -3.69 -0.45 22.88
C GLY A 46 -3.10 0.64 21.97
N GLU A 47 -3.73 1.81 21.97
CA GLU A 47 -3.41 2.92 21.08
C GLU A 47 -2.00 3.51 21.28
N ARG A 48 -1.38 3.28 22.45
CA ARG A 48 -0.01 3.71 22.76
C ARG A 48 1.01 2.57 22.75
N SER A 49 0.62 1.40 22.27
CA SER A 49 1.54 0.27 22.15
C SER A 49 2.56 0.53 21.03
N PRO A 50 3.80 0.01 21.16
CA PRO A 50 4.77 0.03 20.08
C PRO A 50 4.24 -0.61 18.80
N ASP A 51 3.49 -1.71 18.91
CA ASP A 51 2.93 -2.42 17.77
C ASP A 51 1.88 -1.60 17.01
N CYS A 52 1.08 -0.79 17.71
CA CYS A 52 0.19 0.17 17.08
C CYS A 52 0.97 1.23 16.28
N ALA A 53 2.07 1.75 16.84
CA ALA A 53 2.92 2.72 16.14
C ALA A 53 3.55 2.11 14.88
N VAL A 54 4.14 0.91 15.00
CA VAL A 54 4.74 0.20 13.85
C VAL A 54 3.71 -0.08 12.76
N ALA A 55 2.48 -0.46 13.12
CA ALA A 55 1.44 -0.71 12.12
C ALA A 55 1.04 0.57 11.38
N TRP A 56 1.02 1.72 12.06
CA TRP A 56 0.80 3.01 11.40
C TRP A 56 2.00 3.46 10.57
N ASP A 57 3.24 3.19 10.99
CA ASP A 57 4.44 3.48 10.19
C ASP A 57 4.37 2.78 8.82
N ILE A 58 3.91 1.52 8.78
CA ILE A 58 3.71 0.78 7.52
C ILE A 58 2.69 1.50 6.60
N VAL A 59 1.59 1.98 7.17
CA VAL A 59 0.56 2.73 6.43
C VAL A 59 1.14 4.04 5.89
N GLU A 60 1.95 4.76 6.68
CA GLU A 60 2.59 6.00 6.27
C GLU A 60 3.56 5.78 5.11
N GLU A 61 4.39 4.74 5.15
CA GLU A 61 5.32 4.40 4.07
C GLU A 61 4.57 4.04 2.76
N LEU A 62 3.48 3.28 2.84
CA LEU A 62 2.67 2.96 1.66
C LEU A 62 2.01 4.20 1.05
N GLN A 63 1.59 5.16 1.88
CA GLN A 63 1.07 6.43 1.40
C GLN A 63 2.16 7.29 0.75
N ALA A 64 3.37 7.29 1.30
CA ALA A 64 4.52 7.98 0.73
C ALA A 64 4.87 7.41 -0.65
N GLU A 65 4.93 6.09 -0.81
CA GLU A 65 5.17 5.43 -2.10
C GLU A 65 4.05 5.74 -3.10
N LYS A 66 2.78 5.77 -2.66
CA LYS A 66 1.67 6.18 -3.53
C LYS A 66 1.82 7.62 -4.02
N ALA A 67 2.23 8.54 -3.16
CA ALA A 67 2.48 9.92 -3.54
C ALA A 67 3.67 10.01 -4.52
N HIS A 68 4.75 9.28 -4.25
CA HIS A 68 5.93 9.20 -5.11
C HIS A 68 5.59 8.65 -6.51
N ARG A 69 4.80 7.57 -6.59
CA ARG A 69 4.31 7.02 -7.87
C ARG A 69 3.46 8.02 -8.65
N ARG A 70 2.58 8.77 -7.97
CA ARG A 70 1.77 9.82 -8.60
C ARG A 70 2.63 10.93 -9.18
N GLN A 71 3.62 11.39 -8.42
CA GLN A 71 4.57 12.41 -8.89
C GLN A 71 5.39 11.90 -10.07
N THR A 72 5.93 10.69 -9.98
CA THR A 72 6.71 10.08 -11.06
C THR A 72 5.87 9.92 -12.32
N LYS A 73 4.62 9.47 -12.18
CA LYS A 73 3.68 9.37 -13.30
C LYS A 73 3.41 10.75 -13.92
N ALA A 74 3.20 11.79 -13.11
CA ALA A 74 2.99 13.14 -13.62
C ALA A 74 4.19 13.63 -14.45
N LEU A 75 5.41 13.50 -13.91
CA LEU A 75 6.65 13.87 -14.61
C LEU A 75 6.86 13.08 -15.91
N TYR A 76 6.47 11.81 -15.93
CA TYR A 76 6.51 10.99 -17.13
C TYR A 76 5.50 11.47 -18.17
N CYS A 77 4.26 11.79 -17.78
CA CYS A 77 3.24 12.31 -18.69
C CYS A 77 3.53 13.71 -19.21
N GLU A 78 4.30 14.52 -18.49
CA GLU A 78 4.82 15.80 -18.99
C GLU A 78 5.82 15.59 -20.14
N GLN A 79 6.62 14.53 -20.08
CA GLN A 79 7.64 14.21 -21.09
C GLN A 79 7.09 13.35 -22.24
N HIS A 80 6.03 12.59 -21.98
CA HIS A 80 5.40 11.65 -22.90
C HIS A 80 3.87 11.81 -22.90
N PRO A 81 3.33 12.96 -23.36
CA PRO A 81 1.89 13.21 -23.34
C PRO A 81 1.09 12.24 -24.23
N GLU A 82 1.72 11.62 -25.22
CA GLU A 82 1.11 10.64 -26.12
C GLU A 82 0.98 9.23 -25.52
N ALA A 83 1.61 8.97 -24.36
CA ALA A 83 1.61 7.65 -23.75
C ALA A 83 0.18 7.25 -23.34
N PRO A 84 -0.28 6.00 -23.63
CA PRO A 84 -1.65 5.56 -23.34
C PRO A 84 -2.11 5.80 -21.90
N GLU A 85 -1.19 5.66 -20.94
CA GLU A 85 -1.41 5.87 -19.50
C GLU A 85 -1.55 7.34 -19.08
N CYS A 86 -1.23 8.27 -19.98
CA CYS A 86 -1.23 9.72 -19.82
C CYS A 86 -2.34 10.42 -20.60
N LEU A 87 -3.01 9.72 -21.51
CA LEU A 87 -4.12 10.27 -22.29
C LEU A 87 -5.28 10.66 -21.37
N ILE A 88 -5.59 11.96 -21.33
CA ILE A 88 -6.79 12.49 -20.70
C ILE A 88 -7.81 12.73 -21.82
N TYR A 89 -8.95 12.08 -21.74
CA TYR A 89 -10.07 12.31 -22.65
C TYR A 89 -11.02 13.32 -21.99
N ASP A 90 -11.30 14.44 -22.66
CA ASP A 90 -12.40 15.32 -22.25
C ASP A 90 -13.72 14.60 -22.55
N PHE A 91 -14.51 14.34 -21.51
CA PHE A 91 -15.84 13.71 -21.57
C PHE A 91 -16.95 14.73 -21.43
#